data_AF-A0A9P1MFM8-F1
#
_entry.id   AF-A0A9P1MFM8-F1
#
_cell.length_a   1.000
_cell.length_b   1.000
_cell.length_c   1.000
_cell.angle_alpha   90.00
_cell.angle_beta   90.00
_cell.angle_gamma   90.00
#
_symmetry.space_group_name_H-M   'P 1'
#
loop_
_entity.id
_entity.type
_entity.pdbx_description
1 polymer ?
#
loop_
_entity_poly.entity_id
_entity_poly.type
_entity_poly.pdbx_seq_one_letter_code
_entity_poly.pdbx_strand_id
1 'polypeptide(L)'
;MFFKTFRENFFDRRPFPHYLFQNFIENSSGVVEDLELELQEFPNWKRKENDLYSLYQTNDFKSFKTFQYPELYSFRQFLSQEVKVFLQNITEVELIEEIDVNGSCYSEFDGLLPHNDLIETRKFAFVYYLSPYVWKKEYGGQLILFNSDNEELPVTEAKEIYPARNALMIFEVSNKSWHAVKEIMTKSYPRLSINGWFHSLKPQHKAVSNSTTNLISFHNPLKKGVPQFDVFLNDWCKNDACISNVQEKFADTSECCIAQFLKMQCHNEMLNILRCSEFEEVGPLNKCKIYENLTRNRNSSLSQFLNSFRTTEALKFISRLTGCMMKDCKISTSVYKILKGCYTVVGDDDLLQFQHKDYALETYLFLGEGQWSKDFGGRISYIGNDDEEELVTFYPQSNSFTMVLRDSGAASFLKYINSSCCIEVYMICIRYHNVKIEND
;
A
#
# COMPACT_ATOMS: atom_id res chain seq x y z
N MET A 1 31.04 -25.97 1.49
CA MET A 1 31.77 -25.90 0.20
C MET A 1 30.71 -26.11 -0.88
N PHE A 2 30.06 -25.03 -1.33
CA PHE A 2 28.75 -25.06 -2.01
C PHE A 2 28.81 -25.34 -3.53
N PHE A 3 30.00 -25.59 -4.09
CA PHE A 3 30.13 -25.78 -5.53
C PHE A 3 30.10 -27.25 -5.96
N LYS A 4 29.05 -27.62 -6.70
CA LYS A 4 29.20 -28.34 -7.98
C LYS A 4 27.98 -28.17 -8.87
N THR A 5 28.21 -27.55 -10.04
CA THR A 5 27.35 -27.53 -11.24
C THR A 5 26.03 -26.77 -11.11
N PHE A 6 26.05 -25.50 -11.57
CA PHE A 6 24.84 -24.77 -11.92
C PHE A 6 24.12 -25.47 -13.09
N ARG A 7 23.19 -26.38 -12.77
CA ARG A 7 22.35 -27.06 -13.76
C ARG A 7 21.10 -26.21 -13.99
N GLU A 8 20.80 -25.98 -15.26
CA GLU A 8 19.58 -25.31 -15.76
C GLU A 8 19.37 -23.88 -15.24
N ASN A 9 20.33 -23.00 -15.50
CA ASN A 9 20.19 -21.57 -15.24
C ASN A 9 19.35 -20.91 -16.34
N PHE A 10 18.40 -20.08 -15.93
CA PHE A 10 17.65 -19.22 -16.86
C PHE A 10 18.05 -17.77 -16.65
N PHE A 11 18.72 -17.19 -17.65
CA PHE A 11 18.93 -15.75 -17.75
C PHE A 11 17.95 -15.16 -18.75
N ASP A 12 17.20 -14.15 -18.33
CA ASP A 12 16.34 -13.40 -19.23
C ASP A 12 16.45 -11.90 -18.94
N ARG A 13 16.44 -11.13 -20.02
CA ARG A 13 16.53 -9.68 -20.00
C ARG A 13 15.16 -9.00 -19.94
N ARG A 14 14.05 -9.75 -20.03
CA ARG A 14 12.68 -9.24 -20.04
C ARG A 14 11.86 -9.76 -18.85
N PRO A 15 11.12 -8.91 -18.14
CA PRO A 15 10.92 -7.47 -18.40
C PRO A 15 12.14 -6.59 -18.07
N PHE A 16 13.06 -7.09 -17.24
CA PHE A 16 14.38 -6.50 -16.93
C PHE A 16 15.38 -7.62 -16.64
N PRO A 17 16.71 -7.37 -16.55
CA PRO A 17 17.70 -8.41 -16.29
C PRO A 17 17.47 -9.17 -14.99
N HIS A 18 17.25 -10.49 -15.09
CA HIS A 18 17.10 -11.39 -13.96
C HIS A 18 17.60 -12.80 -14.26
N TYR A 19 17.91 -13.52 -13.19
CA TYR A 19 18.50 -14.85 -13.17
C TYR A 19 17.72 -15.72 -12.21
N LEU A 20 17.27 -16.88 -12.68
CA LEU A 20 16.65 -17.91 -11.85
C LEU A 20 17.54 -19.17 -11.88
N PHE A 21 18.00 -19.55 -10.70
CA PHE A 21 18.79 -20.76 -10.47
C PHE A 21 17.93 -21.75 -9.70
N GLN A 22 17.69 -22.93 -10.29
CA GLN A 22 17.00 -24.04 -9.63
C GLN A 22 18.04 -24.95 -8.98
N ASN A 23 17.72 -25.53 -7.82
CA ASN A 23 18.66 -26.36 -7.04
C ASN A 23 20.01 -25.66 -6.83
N PHE A 24 19.97 -24.41 -6.39
CA PHE A 24 21.12 -23.51 -6.34
C PHE A 24 22.24 -24.04 -5.45
N ILE A 25 21.89 -24.59 -4.28
CA ILE A 25 22.82 -25.25 -3.37
C ILE A 25 22.84 -26.76 -3.68
N GLU A 26 24.04 -27.31 -3.88
CA GLU A 26 24.24 -28.77 -3.89
C GLU A 26 23.85 -29.33 -2.51
N ASN A 27 22.82 -30.16 -2.48
CA ASN A 27 22.16 -30.56 -1.24
C ASN A 27 22.38 -32.03 -0.85
N SER A 28 23.43 -32.69 -1.35
CA SER A 28 23.71 -34.09 -1.04
C SER A 28 23.94 -34.36 0.46
N SER A 29 24.31 -33.33 1.23
CA SER A 29 24.57 -33.42 2.67
C SER A 29 23.42 -32.97 3.57
N GLY A 30 22.29 -32.52 3.00
CA GLY A 30 21.15 -32.02 3.80
C GLY A 30 21.25 -30.56 4.27
N VAL A 31 22.21 -29.78 3.74
CA VAL A 31 22.49 -28.41 4.20
C VAL A 31 21.32 -27.44 3.99
N VAL A 32 20.47 -27.68 2.98
CA VAL A 32 19.28 -26.85 2.75
C VAL A 32 18.23 -27.13 3.80
N GLU A 33 18.07 -28.38 4.25
CA GLU A 33 17.20 -28.76 5.36
C GLU A 33 17.68 -28.13 6.67
N ASP A 34 18.98 -28.17 6.95
CA ASP A 34 19.54 -27.57 8.18
C ASP A 34 19.35 -26.04 8.20
N LEU A 35 19.63 -25.36 7.10
CA LEU A 35 19.40 -23.91 6.94
C LEU A 35 17.92 -23.54 7.08
N GLU A 36 17.03 -24.36 6.51
CA GLU A 36 15.59 -24.18 6.60
C GLU A 36 15.10 -24.32 8.04
N LEU A 37 15.51 -25.38 8.74
CA LEU A 37 15.15 -25.64 10.13
C LEU A 37 15.62 -24.50 11.03
N GLU A 38 16.87 -24.05 10.89
CA GLU A 38 17.41 -22.95 11.68
C GLU A 38 16.64 -21.63 11.44
N LEU A 39 16.20 -21.37 10.20
CA LEU A 39 15.39 -20.20 9.89
C LEU A 39 13.96 -20.31 10.45
N GLN A 40 13.34 -21.50 10.38
CA GLN A 40 12.01 -21.74 10.94
C GLN A 40 11.99 -21.60 12.46
N GLU A 41 13.01 -22.11 13.14
CA GLU A 41 13.14 -22.09 14.59
C GLU A 41 13.65 -20.74 15.14
N PHE A 42 13.96 -19.77 14.26
CA PHE A 42 14.39 -18.45 14.70
C PHE A 42 13.33 -17.78 15.58
N PRO A 43 13.64 -17.42 16.85
CA PRO A 43 12.61 -17.05 17.81
C PRO A 43 12.10 -15.61 17.69
N ASN A 44 12.84 -14.72 17.00
CA ASN A 44 12.62 -13.27 17.06
C ASN A 44 12.05 -12.69 15.75
N TRP A 45 11.11 -13.39 15.12
CA TRP A 45 10.36 -12.85 13.97
C TRP A 45 9.59 -11.59 14.37
N LYS A 46 9.79 -10.50 13.63
CA LYS A 46 9.07 -9.23 13.84
C LYS A 46 8.03 -9.05 12.75
N ARG A 47 6.78 -8.78 13.12
CA ARG A 47 5.75 -8.33 12.18
C ARG A 47 6.17 -6.98 11.62
N LYS A 48 6.16 -6.85 10.30
CA LYS A 48 6.37 -5.61 9.56
C LYS A 48 5.18 -5.39 8.66
N GLU A 49 4.50 -4.27 8.85
CA GLU A 49 3.34 -3.90 8.07
C GLU A 49 3.33 -2.38 7.87
N ASN A 50 3.15 -1.94 6.64
CA ASN A 50 2.89 -0.54 6.28
C ASN A 50 1.92 -0.52 5.08
N ASP A 51 1.80 0.60 4.38
CA ASP A 51 1.02 0.69 3.14
C ASP A 51 1.48 -0.29 2.05
N LEU A 52 2.79 -0.47 1.88
CA LEU A 52 3.42 -1.26 0.82
C LEU A 52 3.42 -2.78 1.09
N TYR A 53 3.58 -3.20 2.34
CA TYR A 53 3.80 -4.62 2.66
C TYR A 53 3.15 -5.08 3.96
N SER A 54 3.08 -6.41 4.09
CA SER A 54 2.71 -7.13 5.30
C SER A 54 3.46 -8.45 5.31
N LEU A 55 4.35 -8.67 6.29
CA LEU A 55 5.12 -9.90 6.45
C LEU A 55 5.75 -10.00 7.85
N TYR A 56 6.39 -11.12 8.14
CA TYR A 56 7.33 -11.25 9.26
C TYR A 56 8.76 -11.24 8.74
N GLN A 57 9.66 -10.56 9.46
CA GLN A 57 11.07 -10.47 9.09
C GLN A 57 11.99 -10.71 10.29
N THR A 58 13.14 -11.33 10.06
CA THR A 58 14.21 -11.44 11.06
C THR A 58 14.99 -10.13 11.17
N ASN A 59 15.88 -10.03 12.15
CA ASN A 59 16.96 -9.03 12.08
C ASN A 59 17.92 -9.37 10.92
N ASP A 60 18.78 -8.42 10.52
CA ASP A 60 19.83 -8.67 9.55
C ASP A 60 20.82 -9.74 10.06
N PHE A 61 21.18 -10.67 9.19
CA PHE A 61 22.07 -11.80 9.50
C PHE A 61 23.49 -11.35 9.87
N LYS A 62 23.89 -10.11 9.56
CA LYS A 62 25.13 -9.49 10.04
C LYS A 62 25.21 -9.47 11.57
N SER A 63 24.06 -9.41 12.25
CA SER A 63 23.98 -9.47 13.71
C SER A 63 24.18 -10.88 14.29
N PHE A 64 24.05 -11.93 13.47
CA PHE A 64 24.08 -13.31 13.90
C PHE A 64 25.51 -13.80 14.12
N LYS A 65 25.66 -14.75 15.06
CA LYS A 65 26.94 -15.34 15.45
C LYS A 65 26.92 -16.83 15.17
N THR A 66 28.05 -17.35 14.67
CA THR A 66 28.20 -18.75 14.27
C THR A 66 27.88 -19.77 15.36
N PHE A 67 28.03 -19.44 16.65
CA PHE A 67 27.74 -20.38 17.74
C PHE A 67 26.23 -20.46 18.06
N GLN A 68 25.44 -19.49 17.58
CA GLN A 68 24.01 -19.40 17.84
C GLN A 68 23.19 -19.78 16.60
N TYR A 69 23.64 -19.35 15.43
CA TYR A 69 22.99 -19.58 14.14
C TYR A 69 24.05 -19.98 13.08
N PRO A 70 24.69 -21.16 13.21
CA PRO A 70 25.74 -21.61 12.30
C PRO A 70 25.35 -21.62 10.82
N GLU A 71 24.12 -22.05 10.48
CA GLU A 71 23.71 -22.19 9.08
C GLU A 71 23.40 -20.84 8.43
N LEU A 72 22.64 -19.97 9.11
CA LEU A 72 22.33 -18.61 8.65
C LEU A 72 23.60 -17.76 8.55
N TYR A 73 24.53 -17.92 9.50
CA TYR A 73 25.84 -17.27 9.43
C TYR A 73 26.64 -17.77 8.21
N SER A 74 26.73 -19.08 8.03
CA SER A 74 27.47 -19.70 6.92
C SER A 74 26.87 -19.32 5.56
N PHE A 75 25.54 -19.27 5.45
CA PHE A 75 24.84 -18.84 4.24
C PHE A 75 25.15 -17.38 3.91
N ARG A 76 25.17 -16.48 4.91
CA ARG A 76 25.59 -15.08 4.70
C ARG A 76 27.04 -15.01 4.20
N GLN A 77 27.95 -15.80 4.77
CA GLN A 77 29.35 -15.85 4.31
C GLN A 77 29.43 -16.30 2.85
N PHE A 78 28.72 -17.38 2.50
CA PHE A 78 28.63 -17.88 1.14
C PHE A 78 28.15 -16.81 0.15
N LEU A 79 27.09 -16.06 0.49
CA LEU A 79 26.62 -14.94 -0.33
C LEU A 79 27.69 -13.86 -0.50
N SER A 80 28.29 -13.40 0.60
CA SER A 80 29.25 -12.28 0.60
C SER A 80 30.60 -12.58 -0.08
N GLN A 81 30.96 -13.87 -0.22
CA GLN A 81 32.23 -14.32 -0.76
C GLN A 81 32.05 -14.96 -2.14
N GLU A 82 31.40 -16.13 -2.20
CA GLU A 82 31.34 -16.95 -3.40
C GLU A 82 30.32 -16.39 -4.40
N VAL A 83 29.09 -16.09 -3.95
CA VAL A 83 28.02 -15.59 -4.83
C VAL A 83 28.32 -14.18 -5.33
N LYS A 84 28.85 -13.31 -4.46
CA LYS A 84 29.29 -11.98 -4.86
C LYS A 84 30.34 -12.03 -5.98
N VAL A 85 31.42 -12.79 -5.79
CA VAL A 85 32.49 -12.92 -6.81
C VAL A 85 31.93 -13.51 -8.11
N PHE A 86 31.07 -14.51 -8.02
CA PHE A 86 30.37 -15.04 -9.19
C PHE A 86 29.57 -13.95 -9.93
N LEU A 87 28.79 -13.15 -9.20
CA LEU A 87 27.96 -12.10 -9.77
C LEU A 87 28.81 -11.01 -10.45
N GLN A 88 29.90 -10.57 -9.81
CA GLN A 88 30.84 -9.61 -10.38
C GLN A 88 31.43 -10.12 -11.71
N ASN A 89 31.77 -11.41 -11.79
CA ASN A 89 32.34 -12.01 -12.99
C ASN A 89 31.35 -12.09 -14.15
N ILE A 90 30.06 -12.37 -13.88
CA ILE A 90 29.08 -12.54 -14.96
C ILE A 90 28.43 -11.21 -15.40
N THR A 91 28.44 -10.18 -14.56
CA THR A 91 27.82 -8.89 -14.88
C THR A 91 28.83 -7.76 -15.12
N GLU A 92 30.11 -7.98 -14.84
CA GLU A 92 31.17 -6.95 -14.90
C GLU A 92 30.87 -5.73 -14.01
N VAL A 93 30.08 -5.94 -12.94
CA VAL A 93 29.74 -4.90 -11.96
C VAL A 93 30.63 -5.05 -10.75
N GLU A 94 31.17 -3.93 -10.27
CA GLU A 94 31.92 -3.89 -9.01
C GLU A 94 30.96 -3.80 -7.82
N LEU A 95 31.06 -4.77 -6.92
CA LEU A 95 30.23 -4.86 -5.71
C LEU A 95 31.09 -4.64 -4.47
N ILE A 96 30.54 -3.94 -3.47
CA ILE A 96 31.23 -3.72 -2.19
C ILE A 96 31.10 -4.92 -1.26
N GLU A 97 31.79 -4.88 -0.11
CA GLU A 97 31.72 -5.94 0.90
C GLU A 97 30.37 -6.01 1.62
N GLU A 98 29.68 -4.88 1.75
CA GLU A 98 28.39 -4.82 2.41
C GLU A 98 27.33 -5.61 1.62
N ILE A 99 26.59 -6.43 2.36
CA ILE A 99 25.43 -7.18 1.88
C ILE A 99 24.39 -7.18 2.99
N ASP A 100 23.18 -6.77 2.63
CA ASP A 100 21.99 -6.84 3.46
C ASP A 100 21.38 -8.23 3.30
N VAL A 101 21.08 -8.93 4.39
CA VAL A 101 20.50 -10.28 4.35
C VAL A 101 19.52 -10.47 5.50
N ASN A 102 18.27 -10.79 5.18
CA ASN A 102 17.21 -11.01 6.15
C ASN A 102 16.39 -12.25 5.77
N GLY A 103 15.82 -12.92 6.77
CA GLY A 103 14.77 -13.90 6.56
C GLY A 103 13.41 -13.20 6.46
N SER A 104 12.57 -13.63 5.53
CA SER A 104 11.18 -13.17 5.38
C SER A 104 10.23 -14.36 5.39
N CYS A 105 9.11 -14.18 6.10
CA CYS A 105 8.03 -15.16 6.22
C CYS A 105 6.69 -14.47 5.91
N TYR A 106 5.97 -14.99 4.93
CA TYR A 106 4.63 -14.51 4.57
C TYR A 106 3.60 -15.59 4.94
N SER A 107 2.63 -15.23 5.77
CA SER A 107 1.48 -16.06 6.15
C SER A 107 0.21 -15.65 5.40
N GLU A 108 -0.93 -16.29 5.67
CA GLU A 108 -2.22 -15.92 5.07
C GLU A 108 -2.44 -14.39 5.00
N PHE A 109 -2.89 -13.90 3.84
CA PHE A 109 -3.13 -12.49 3.51
C PHE A 109 -1.91 -11.56 3.42
N ASP A 110 -0.72 -12.03 3.82
CA ASP A 110 0.51 -11.27 3.66
C ASP A 110 0.90 -11.12 2.19
N GLY A 111 1.64 -10.05 1.89
CA GLY A 111 2.05 -9.70 0.53
C GLY A 111 2.95 -8.46 0.50
N LEU A 112 3.47 -8.16 -0.68
CA LEU A 112 4.31 -6.99 -0.93
C LEU A 112 3.92 -6.40 -2.28
N LEU A 113 3.42 -5.17 -2.26
CA LEU A 113 2.87 -4.47 -3.43
C LEU A 113 3.98 -4.05 -4.41
N PRO A 114 3.63 -3.62 -5.65
CA PRO A 114 4.60 -3.26 -6.67
C PRO A 114 5.60 -2.18 -6.24
N HIS A 115 6.89 -2.51 -6.27
CA HIS A 115 8.03 -1.65 -5.95
C HIS A 115 9.25 -2.03 -6.81
N ASN A 116 10.30 -1.20 -6.84
CA ASN A 116 11.47 -1.42 -7.70
C ASN A 116 12.81 -1.59 -6.95
N ASP A 117 12.80 -1.58 -5.61
CA ASP A 117 13.98 -1.68 -4.74
C ASP A 117 15.06 -0.61 -4.91
N LEU A 118 14.75 0.48 -5.63
CA LEU A 118 15.70 1.50 -5.99
C LEU A 118 16.08 2.41 -4.81
N ILE A 119 17.03 1.95 -4.02
CA ILE A 119 17.67 2.68 -2.93
C ILE A 119 19.17 2.79 -3.22
N GLU A 120 19.70 4.00 -3.11
CA GLU A 120 21.05 4.47 -3.51
C GLU A 120 22.07 3.41 -3.92
N THR A 121 22.51 2.57 -2.98
CA THR A 121 23.64 1.65 -3.17
C THR A 121 23.22 0.24 -3.59
N ARG A 122 21.93 -0.12 -3.53
CA ARG A 122 21.45 -1.46 -3.90
C ARG A 122 21.66 -1.67 -5.39
N LYS A 123 22.30 -2.77 -5.78
CA LYS A 123 22.61 -3.07 -7.19
C LYS A 123 21.97 -4.36 -7.69
N PHE A 124 22.01 -5.42 -6.89
CA PHE A 124 21.30 -6.65 -7.19
C PHE A 124 20.46 -7.05 -6.00
N ALA A 125 19.17 -7.26 -6.21
CA ALA A 125 18.30 -7.87 -5.24
C ALA A 125 18.33 -9.39 -5.43
N PHE A 126 18.19 -10.13 -4.34
CA PHE A 126 18.07 -11.59 -4.40
C PHE A 126 16.99 -12.12 -3.47
N VAL A 127 16.42 -13.27 -3.85
CA VAL A 127 15.49 -14.05 -3.04
C VAL A 127 15.85 -15.53 -3.17
N TYR A 128 16.24 -16.14 -2.07
CA TYR A 128 16.48 -17.57 -1.93
C TYR A 128 15.29 -18.22 -1.21
N TYR A 129 14.64 -19.18 -1.87
CA TYR A 129 13.40 -19.76 -1.40
C TYR A 129 13.64 -21.02 -0.56
N LEU A 130 13.03 -21.05 0.62
CA LEU A 130 13.18 -22.11 1.64
C LEU A 130 11.82 -22.66 2.09
N SER A 131 10.79 -22.56 1.26
CA SER A 131 9.49 -23.13 1.60
C SER A 131 9.56 -24.67 1.49
N PRO A 132 9.37 -25.45 2.57
CA PRO A 132 9.57 -26.91 2.55
C PRO A 132 8.63 -27.67 1.61
N TYR A 133 7.49 -27.06 1.32
CA TYR A 133 6.39 -27.69 0.63
C TYR A 133 6.51 -27.50 -0.87
N VAL A 134 5.99 -28.46 -1.65
CA VAL A 134 5.75 -28.24 -3.07
C VAL A 134 4.73 -27.11 -3.21
N TRP A 135 5.22 -25.95 -3.61
CA TRP A 135 4.40 -24.73 -3.65
C TRP A 135 3.40 -24.79 -4.80
N LYS A 136 2.11 -24.71 -4.45
CA LYS A 136 1.04 -24.76 -5.44
C LYS A 136 0.62 -23.37 -5.88
N LYS A 137 0.06 -23.27 -7.08
CA LYS A 137 -0.36 -21.98 -7.66
C LYS A 137 -1.44 -21.30 -6.81
N GLU A 138 -2.39 -22.08 -6.32
CA GLU A 138 -3.49 -21.63 -5.49
C GLU A 138 -3.05 -21.10 -4.12
N TYR A 139 -1.81 -21.32 -3.68
CA TYR A 139 -1.30 -20.79 -2.42
C TYR A 139 -0.90 -19.31 -2.49
N GLY A 140 -0.83 -18.73 -3.69
CA GLY A 140 -0.36 -17.35 -3.87
C GLY A 140 1.14 -17.21 -3.63
N GLY A 141 1.62 -16.04 -3.18
CA GLY A 141 3.03 -15.86 -2.80
C GLY A 141 4.04 -15.85 -3.95
N GLN A 142 3.60 -15.87 -5.20
CA GLN A 142 4.51 -15.80 -6.33
C GLN A 142 5.18 -14.43 -6.40
N LEU A 143 6.46 -14.43 -6.81
CA LEU A 143 7.14 -13.20 -7.21
C LEU A 143 6.65 -12.82 -8.61
N ILE A 144 6.08 -11.63 -8.75
CA ILE A 144 5.60 -11.07 -10.01
C ILE A 144 6.60 -10.05 -10.50
N LEU A 145 7.00 -10.14 -11.77
CA LEU A 145 7.78 -9.10 -12.45
C LEU A 145 6.86 -8.37 -13.42
N PHE A 146 6.93 -7.04 -13.48
CA PHE A 146 6.06 -6.23 -14.33
C PHE A 146 6.78 -5.71 -15.57
N ASN A 147 6.04 -5.55 -16.67
CA ASN A 147 6.46 -4.69 -17.76
C ASN A 147 6.41 -3.23 -17.32
N SER A 148 7.29 -2.40 -17.90
CA SER A 148 7.24 -0.95 -17.76
C SER A 148 6.77 -0.27 -19.05
N ASP A 149 6.09 0.86 -18.90
CA ASP A 149 5.80 1.76 -20.02
C ASP A 149 6.98 2.69 -20.36
N ASN A 150 6.72 3.70 -21.20
CA ASN A 150 7.72 4.69 -21.62
C ASN A 150 8.12 5.66 -20.50
N GLU A 151 7.32 5.77 -19.44
CA GLU A 151 7.60 6.56 -18.24
C GLU A 151 8.28 5.72 -17.15
N GLU A 152 8.66 4.49 -17.49
CA GLU A 152 9.27 3.51 -16.60
C GLU A 152 8.34 3.03 -15.48
N LEU A 153 7.02 3.24 -15.57
CA LEU A 153 6.02 2.84 -14.58
C LEU A 153 5.50 1.41 -14.81
N PRO A 154 5.09 0.67 -13.76
CA PRO A 154 4.60 -0.69 -13.90
C PRO A 154 3.19 -0.74 -14.51
N VAL A 155 3.00 -1.58 -15.52
CA VAL A 155 1.71 -1.69 -16.24
C VAL A 155 1.05 -3.06 -16.16
N THR A 156 1.76 -4.14 -16.52
CA THR A 156 1.18 -5.48 -16.64
C THR A 156 2.11 -6.53 -16.07
N GLU A 157 1.57 -7.56 -15.41
CA GLU A 157 2.34 -8.74 -15.00
C GLU A 157 2.98 -9.40 -16.22
N ALA A 158 4.31 -9.51 -16.22
CA ALA A 158 5.09 -10.10 -17.31
C ALA A 158 5.51 -11.54 -17.00
N LYS A 159 5.87 -11.79 -15.73
CA LYS A 159 6.33 -13.10 -15.26
C LYS A 159 5.85 -13.41 -13.86
N GLU A 160 5.62 -14.69 -13.62
CA GLU A 160 5.23 -15.25 -12.33
C GLU A 160 6.25 -16.33 -11.94
N ILE A 161 6.94 -16.14 -10.82
CA ILE A 161 7.98 -17.04 -10.31
C ILE A 161 7.50 -17.66 -9.01
N TYR A 162 7.51 -18.98 -8.97
CA TYR A 162 7.05 -19.77 -7.84
C TYR A 162 8.19 -19.96 -6.83
N PRO A 163 7.93 -19.89 -5.52
CA PRO A 163 8.94 -20.00 -4.48
C PRO A 163 9.37 -21.47 -4.26
N ALA A 164 9.94 -22.07 -5.30
CA ALA A 164 10.43 -23.44 -5.24
C ALA A 164 11.62 -23.55 -4.27
N ARG A 165 11.59 -24.54 -3.39
CA ARG A 165 12.68 -24.80 -2.43
C ARG A 165 14.02 -24.91 -3.14
N ASN A 166 15.06 -24.31 -2.55
CA ASN A 166 16.42 -24.28 -3.11
C ASN A 166 16.51 -23.57 -4.47
N ALA A 167 15.58 -22.67 -4.79
CA ALA A 167 15.72 -21.77 -5.92
C ALA A 167 16.25 -20.40 -5.47
N LEU A 168 17.16 -19.83 -6.25
CA LEU A 168 17.66 -18.47 -6.08
C LEU A 168 17.22 -17.60 -7.26
N MET A 169 16.53 -16.51 -6.97
CA MET A 169 16.22 -15.45 -7.92
C MET A 169 17.14 -14.27 -7.65
N ILE A 170 17.81 -13.75 -8.68
CA ILE A 170 18.59 -12.50 -8.63
C ILE A 170 18.10 -11.57 -9.74
N PHE A 171 17.97 -10.29 -9.48
CA PHE A 171 17.70 -9.30 -10.52
C PHE A 171 18.46 -7.99 -10.29
N GLU A 172 18.74 -7.30 -11.39
CA GLU A 172 19.36 -5.97 -11.34
C GLU A 172 18.34 -4.93 -10.89
N VAL A 173 18.69 -4.17 -9.85
CA VAL A 173 17.89 -3.05 -9.37
C VAL A 173 18.00 -1.89 -10.36
N SER A 174 16.87 -1.31 -10.75
CA SER A 174 16.76 -0.16 -11.66
C SER A 174 15.39 0.53 -11.51
N ASN A 175 15.14 1.64 -12.20
CA ASN A 175 13.81 2.25 -12.24
C ASN A 175 12.72 1.31 -12.80
N LYS A 176 13.10 0.28 -13.58
CA LYS A 176 12.18 -0.64 -14.26
C LYS A 176 12.05 -1.99 -13.56
N SER A 177 12.80 -2.25 -12.49
CA SER A 177 12.79 -3.55 -11.80
C SER A 177 11.55 -3.73 -10.92
N TRP A 178 10.38 -3.39 -11.45
CA TRP A 178 9.11 -3.48 -10.75
C TRP A 178 8.74 -4.92 -10.49
N HIS A 179 8.47 -5.20 -9.22
CA HIS A 179 8.07 -6.53 -8.78
C HIS A 179 7.18 -6.46 -7.54
N ALA A 180 6.49 -7.57 -7.27
CA ALA A 180 5.58 -7.72 -6.13
C ALA A 180 5.61 -9.17 -5.64
N VAL A 181 5.19 -9.41 -4.40
CA VAL A 181 4.86 -10.75 -3.89
C VAL A 181 3.35 -10.83 -3.77
N LYS A 182 2.73 -11.73 -4.56
CA LYS A 182 1.29 -11.97 -4.49
C LYS A 182 0.87 -12.36 -3.09
N GLU A 183 -0.34 -11.96 -2.73
CA GLU A 183 -1.00 -12.35 -1.48
C GLU A 183 -0.90 -13.86 -1.24
N ILE A 184 -0.63 -14.27 0.00
CA ILE A 184 -0.70 -15.67 0.41
C ILE A 184 -2.16 -16.06 0.65
N MET A 185 -2.59 -17.10 -0.04
CA MET A 185 -3.99 -17.57 -0.04
C MET A 185 -4.22 -18.77 0.89
N THR A 186 -3.15 -19.36 1.43
CA THR A 186 -3.21 -20.58 2.25
C THR A 186 -3.01 -20.27 3.73
N LYS A 187 -3.77 -20.97 4.58
CA LYS A 187 -3.65 -20.94 6.05
C LYS A 187 -2.52 -21.81 6.58
N SER A 188 -2.14 -22.83 5.83
CA SER A 188 -1.36 -23.96 6.38
C SER A 188 0.13 -23.87 6.08
N TYR A 189 0.51 -23.09 5.06
CA TYR A 189 1.88 -23.11 4.53
C TYR A 189 2.43 -21.69 4.41
N PRO A 190 3.22 -21.21 5.40
CA PRO A 190 3.90 -19.95 5.27
C PRO A 190 4.98 -20.02 4.18
N ARG A 191 5.15 -18.92 3.45
CA ARG A 191 6.21 -18.77 2.45
C ARG A 191 7.47 -18.25 3.11
N LEU A 192 8.50 -19.10 3.16
CA LEU A 192 9.79 -18.78 3.75
C LEU A 192 10.85 -18.46 2.69
N SER A 193 11.60 -17.38 2.89
CA SER A 193 12.73 -17.01 2.03
C SER A 193 13.82 -16.26 2.79
N ILE A 194 15.04 -16.30 2.29
CA ILE A 194 16.12 -15.36 2.65
C ILE A 194 16.28 -14.39 1.49
N ASN A 195 16.26 -13.10 1.75
CA ASN A 195 16.35 -12.07 0.72
C ASN A 195 17.27 -10.93 1.16
N GLY A 196 17.66 -10.10 0.21
CA GLY A 196 18.58 -9.02 0.48
C GLY A 196 19.14 -8.37 -0.77
N TRP A 197 20.19 -7.58 -0.59
CA TRP A 197 20.81 -6.80 -1.67
C TRP A 197 22.33 -6.88 -1.63
N PHE A 198 22.92 -7.00 -2.82
CA PHE A 198 24.33 -6.69 -3.06
C PHE A 198 24.46 -5.23 -3.46
N HIS A 199 25.47 -4.54 -2.93
CA HIS A 199 25.62 -3.09 -3.08
C HIS A 199 26.77 -2.71 -4.03
N SER A 200 26.67 -1.53 -4.63
CA SER A 200 27.73 -0.90 -5.43
C SER A 200 27.86 0.58 -5.07
N LEU A 201 29.07 1.13 -5.20
CA LEU A 201 29.31 2.58 -5.01
C LEU A 201 28.86 3.40 -6.22
N LYS A 202 28.61 2.77 -7.37
CA LYS A 202 28.10 3.47 -8.54
C LYS A 202 26.66 3.91 -8.26
N PRO A 203 26.36 5.22 -8.25
CA PRO A 203 25.02 5.69 -7.97
C PRO A 203 24.04 5.11 -8.98
N GLN A 204 22.92 4.61 -8.48
CA GLN A 204 21.80 4.30 -9.35
C GLN A 204 21.09 5.61 -9.73
N HIS A 205 20.86 5.84 -11.03
CA HIS A 205 20.08 6.99 -11.47
C HIS A 205 18.59 6.77 -11.16
N LYS A 206 18.08 7.42 -10.12
CA LYS A 206 16.63 7.66 -10.00
C LYS A 206 16.22 8.57 -11.15
N ALA A 207 15.35 8.08 -12.03
CA ALA A 207 14.70 8.96 -12.99
C ALA A 207 13.90 9.99 -12.19
N VAL A 208 13.97 11.26 -12.57
CA VAL A 208 13.08 12.28 -11.99
C VAL A 208 11.68 11.89 -12.42
N SER A 209 10.87 11.48 -11.44
CA SER A 209 9.42 11.31 -11.59
C SER A 209 8.85 12.60 -12.16
N ASN A 210 8.54 12.61 -13.45
CA ASN A 210 7.62 13.59 -14.00
C ASN A 210 6.24 13.15 -13.54
N SER A 211 5.91 13.43 -12.28
CA SER A 211 4.59 13.18 -11.72
C SER A 211 3.53 13.71 -12.69
N THR A 212 2.87 12.82 -13.41
CA THR A 212 1.58 13.10 -14.02
C THR A 212 0.60 13.24 -12.87
N THR A 213 0.65 14.39 -12.21
CA THR A 213 -0.35 14.76 -11.21
C THR A 213 -1.70 14.59 -11.87
N ASN A 214 -2.51 13.64 -11.37
CA ASN A 214 -3.92 13.63 -11.70
C ASN A 214 -4.45 15.01 -11.35
N LEU A 215 -4.82 15.80 -12.35
CA LEU A 215 -5.26 17.18 -12.18
C LEU A 215 -6.46 17.18 -11.23
N ILE A 216 -6.22 17.52 -9.96
CA ILE A 216 -7.28 17.63 -8.96
C ILE A 216 -8.20 18.75 -9.43
N SER A 217 -9.45 18.40 -9.71
CA SER A 217 -10.48 19.39 -10.02
C SER A 217 -10.89 20.10 -8.74
N PHE A 218 -10.46 21.35 -8.60
CA PHE A 218 -10.85 22.21 -7.49
C PHE A 218 -12.10 23.00 -7.82
N HIS A 219 -13.00 23.05 -6.84
CA HIS A 219 -14.25 23.76 -6.91
C HIS A 219 -14.36 24.82 -5.82
N ASN A 220 -15.02 25.93 -6.14
CA ASN A 220 -15.36 26.95 -5.15
C ASN A 220 -16.66 26.57 -4.39
N PRO A 221 -16.84 27.12 -3.17
CA PRO A 221 -18.11 27.09 -2.46
C PRO A 221 -19.27 27.59 -3.32
N LEU A 222 -20.42 26.93 -3.19
CA LEU A 222 -21.66 27.34 -3.82
C LEU A 222 -22.40 28.34 -2.91
N LYS A 223 -22.91 29.41 -3.52
CA LYS A 223 -23.81 30.37 -2.84
C LYS A 223 -25.12 29.66 -2.45
N LYS A 224 -25.86 30.28 -1.52
CA LYS A 224 -27.11 29.78 -0.94
C LYS A 224 -28.04 29.11 -1.98
N GLY A 225 -28.54 27.92 -1.63
CA GLY A 225 -29.80 27.38 -2.15
C GLY A 225 -29.74 26.56 -3.44
N VAL A 226 -29.56 25.25 -3.27
CA VAL A 226 -29.76 24.16 -4.25
C VAL A 226 -28.43 23.54 -4.71
N PRO A 227 -28.23 22.23 -4.47
CA PRO A 227 -29.12 21.31 -3.75
C PRO A 227 -29.10 21.56 -2.23
N GLN A 228 -30.24 21.34 -1.57
CA GLN A 228 -30.34 21.47 -0.12
C GLN A 228 -29.53 20.35 0.55
N PHE A 229 -28.65 20.70 1.48
CA PHE A 229 -27.77 19.73 2.15
C PHE A 229 -28.49 18.96 3.27
N ASP A 230 -29.33 19.66 4.02
CA ASP A 230 -30.06 19.17 5.19
C ASP A 230 -31.13 18.11 4.89
N VAL A 231 -31.64 18.06 3.65
CA VAL A 231 -32.61 17.04 3.21
C VAL A 231 -32.01 15.64 3.22
N PHE A 232 -30.70 15.49 2.99
CA PHE A 232 -30.02 14.19 2.97
C PHE A 232 -29.72 13.65 4.37
N LEU A 233 -29.52 14.55 5.34
CA LEU A 233 -29.02 14.20 6.66
C LEU A 233 -30.09 13.63 7.57
N ASN A 234 -29.70 12.66 8.39
CA ASN A 234 -30.53 12.19 9.48
C ASN A 234 -30.78 13.32 10.51
N ASP A 235 -31.97 13.35 11.10
CA ASP A 235 -32.38 14.46 11.98
C ASP A 235 -31.56 14.53 13.27
N TRP A 236 -31.13 13.38 13.80
CA TRP A 236 -30.32 13.34 15.01
C TRP A 236 -28.92 13.93 14.81
N CYS A 237 -28.34 13.81 13.60
CA CYS A 237 -27.01 14.38 13.30
C CYS A 237 -27.01 15.92 13.38
N LYS A 238 -28.19 16.54 13.31
CA LYS A 238 -28.36 18.00 13.34
C LYS A 238 -28.66 18.54 14.74
N ASN A 239 -28.93 17.68 15.71
CA ASN A 239 -29.28 18.12 17.06
C ASN A 239 -28.04 18.59 17.84
N ASP A 240 -28.25 19.46 18.83
CA ASP A 240 -27.15 20.07 19.57
C ASP A 240 -26.32 19.04 20.35
N ALA A 241 -26.96 17.98 20.86
CA ALA A 241 -26.25 16.92 21.60
C ALA A 241 -25.23 16.17 20.73
N CYS A 242 -25.61 15.80 19.50
CA CYS A 242 -24.71 15.19 18.53
C CYS A 242 -23.58 16.15 18.17
N ILE A 243 -23.92 17.41 17.86
CA ILE A 243 -22.94 18.40 17.45
C ILE A 243 -21.92 18.65 18.56
N SER A 244 -22.36 18.84 19.81
CA SER A 244 -21.46 19.06 20.94
C SER A 244 -20.53 17.87 21.19
N ASN A 245 -21.04 16.62 21.11
CA ASN A 245 -20.20 15.43 21.24
C ASN A 245 -19.15 15.34 20.12
N VAL A 246 -19.55 15.63 18.87
CA VAL A 246 -18.61 15.66 17.74
C VAL A 246 -17.56 16.75 17.92
N GLN A 247 -17.95 17.95 18.36
CA GLN A 247 -17.05 19.07 18.62
C GLN A 247 -16.01 18.72 19.69
N GLU A 248 -16.45 18.15 20.81
CA GLU A 248 -15.56 17.74 21.91
C GLU A 248 -14.54 16.71 21.41
N LYS A 249 -15.00 15.63 20.77
CA LYS A 249 -14.11 14.60 20.24
C LYS A 249 -13.13 15.16 19.21
N PHE A 250 -13.63 15.97 18.28
CA PHE A 250 -12.82 16.51 17.18
C PHE A 250 -11.77 17.50 17.68
N ALA A 251 -12.08 18.31 18.70
CA ALA A 251 -11.12 19.23 19.31
C ALA A 251 -9.94 18.49 19.96
N ASP A 252 -10.19 17.31 20.53
CA ASP A 252 -9.17 16.51 21.21
C ASP A 252 -8.32 15.68 20.24
N THR A 253 -8.93 15.08 19.20
CA THR A 253 -8.25 14.08 18.35
C THR A 253 -8.05 14.49 16.90
N SER A 254 -8.59 15.65 16.48
CA SER A 254 -8.62 16.07 15.06
C SER A 254 -9.29 15.08 14.10
N GLU A 255 -10.02 14.10 14.64
CA GLU A 255 -10.82 13.14 13.90
C GLU A 255 -12.18 12.90 14.57
N CYS A 256 -13.21 12.63 13.79
CA CYS A 256 -14.47 12.13 14.33
C CYS A 256 -15.26 11.36 13.29
N CYS A 257 -16.16 10.48 13.73
CA CYS A 257 -17.05 9.72 12.87
C CYS A 257 -18.50 9.84 13.36
N ILE A 258 -19.40 10.19 12.44
CA ILE A 258 -20.84 10.23 12.67
C ILE A 258 -21.45 9.03 11.94
N ALA A 259 -21.88 8.01 12.70
CA ALA A 259 -22.63 6.88 12.13
C ALA A 259 -24.00 7.33 11.60
N GLN A 260 -24.66 6.51 10.78
CA GLN A 260 -26.02 6.75 10.25
C GLN A 260 -26.28 8.18 9.75
N PHE A 261 -25.29 8.76 9.08
CA PHE A 261 -25.24 10.18 8.72
C PHE A 261 -26.36 10.58 7.77
N LEU A 262 -26.63 9.75 6.75
CA LEU A 262 -27.73 9.96 5.82
C LEU A 262 -29.02 9.32 6.33
N LYS A 263 -30.16 9.93 5.96
CA LYS A 263 -31.45 9.25 6.02
C LYS A 263 -31.38 7.97 5.19
N MET A 264 -32.03 6.91 5.67
CA MET A 264 -31.96 5.59 5.02
C MET A 264 -32.45 5.61 3.56
N GLN A 265 -33.46 6.44 3.25
CA GLN A 265 -33.92 6.63 1.88
C GLN A 265 -32.82 7.21 0.98
N CYS A 266 -32.13 8.26 1.44
CA CYS A 266 -31.04 8.90 0.70
C CYS A 266 -29.82 7.96 0.56
N HIS A 267 -29.49 7.22 1.62
CA HIS A 267 -28.47 6.16 1.56
C HIS A 267 -28.79 5.16 0.44
N ASN A 268 -30.00 4.60 0.42
CA ASN A 268 -30.40 3.59 -0.55
C ASN A 268 -30.44 4.14 -1.98
N GLU A 269 -30.90 5.37 -2.15
CA GLU A 269 -30.90 6.05 -3.45
C GLU A 269 -29.47 6.22 -3.99
N MET A 270 -28.55 6.75 -3.18
CA MET A 270 -27.16 6.95 -3.59
C MET A 270 -26.46 5.62 -3.86
N LEU A 271 -26.67 4.61 -3.01
CA LEU A 271 -26.12 3.28 -3.22
C LEU A 271 -26.60 2.66 -4.54
N ASN A 272 -27.88 2.79 -4.89
CA ASN A 272 -28.42 2.31 -6.16
C ASN A 272 -27.82 3.04 -7.36
N ILE A 273 -27.65 4.36 -7.27
CA ILE A 273 -26.99 5.14 -8.32
C ILE A 273 -25.55 4.67 -8.52
N LEU A 274 -24.80 4.50 -7.43
CA LEU A 274 -23.40 4.08 -7.48
C LEU A 274 -23.25 2.67 -8.06
N ARG A 275 -24.13 1.74 -7.71
CA ARG A 275 -24.18 0.40 -8.33
C ARG A 275 -24.41 0.40 -9.83
N CYS A 276 -25.16 1.38 -10.34
CA CYS A 276 -25.45 1.52 -11.76
C CYS A 276 -24.44 2.41 -12.49
N SER A 277 -23.42 2.90 -11.79
CA SER A 277 -22.43 3.82 -12.37
C SER A 277 -21.19 3.08 -12.87
N GLU A 278 -20.54 3.65 -13.88
CA GLU A 278 -19.27 3.14 -14.41
C GLU A 278 -18.10 3.58 -13.52
N PHE A 279 -17.18 2.66 -13.24
CA PHE A 279 -15.92 2.93 -12.54
C PHE A 279 -14.76 2.37 -13.33
N GLU A 280 -13.68 3.15 -13.41
CA GLU A 280 -12.46 2.80 -14.13
C GLU A 280 -11.35 2.47 -13.13
N GLU A 281 -10.54 1.44 -13.41
CA GLU A 281 -9.35 1.15 -12.60
C GLU A 281 -8.34 2.30 -12.78
N VAL A 282 -7.90 2.88 -11.68
CA VAL A 282 -6.92 3.97 -11.62
C VAL A 282 -5.62 3.42 -11.03
N GLY A 283 -4.52 3.77 -11.67
CA GLY A 283 -3.14 3.49 -11.25
C GLY A 283 -2.29 4.76 -11.19
N PRO A 284 -0.96 4.65 -11.31
CA PRO A 284 -0.18 3.44 -11.66
C PRO A 284 -0.08 2.42 -10.51
N LEU A 285 0.25 1.17 -10.83
CA LEU A 285 0.21 0.05 -9.86
C LEU A 285 1.15 0.22 -8.66
N ASN A 286 2.22 1.01 -8.77
CA ASN A 286 3.10 1.34 -7.64
C ASN A 286 2.52 2.40 -6.68
N LYS A 287 1.43 3.07 -7.08
CA LYS A 287 0.76 4.11 -6.28
C LYS A 287 -0.62 3.67 -5.82
N CYS A 288 -1.39 3.04 -6.69
CA CYS A 288 -2.70 2.54 -6.32
C CYS A 288 -3.21 1.47 -7.28
N LYS A 289 -4.19 0.73 -6.77
CA LYS A 289 -5.16 0.00 -7.57
C LYS A 289 -6.51 0.26 -6.94
N ILE A 290 -7.32 1.10 -7.55
CA ILE A 290 -8.66 1.46 -7.06
C ILE A 290 -9.57 1.75 -8.25
N TYR A 291 -10.89 1.73 -8.04
CA TYR A 291 -11.83 2.06 -9.11
C TYR A 291 -12.45 3.42 -8.85
N GLU A 292 -12.26 4.40 -9.74
CA GLU A 292 -12.82 5.75 -9.61
C GLU A 292 -13.96 6.00 -10.59
N ASN A 293 -14.98 6.72 -10.14
CA ASN A 293 -16.02 7.26 -10.98
C ASN A 293 -15.57 8.61 -11.58
N LEU A 294 -14.99 8.56 -12.78
CA LEU A 294 -14.54 9.75 -13.52
C LEU A 294 -15.71 10.53 -14.15
N THR A 295 -16.87 9.90 -14.29
CA THR A 295 -18.07 10.48 -14.92
C THR A 295 -19.12 10.95 -13.91
N ARG A 296 -18.75 11.10 -12.63
CA ARG A 296 -19.65 11.39 -11.49
C ARG A 296 -20.52 12.64 -11.67
N ASN A 297 -20.05 13.59 -12.49
CA ASN A 297 -20.77 14.81 -12.82
C ASN A 297 -21.86 14.63 -13.91
N ARG A 298 -21.92 13.47 -14.59
CA ARG A 298 -22.93 13.17 -15.63
C ARG A 298 -24.26 12.73 -15.03
N ASN A 299 -24.26 12.04 -13.90
CA ASN A 299 -25.49 11.66 -13.20
C ASN A 299 -26.01 12.86 -12.39
N SER A 300 -27.22 13.34 -12.71
CA SER A 300 -27.77 14.55 -12.09
C SER A 300 -27.98 14.40 -10.59
N SER A 301 -28.45 13.24 -10.12
CA SER A 301 -28.72 13.01 -8.69
C SER A 301 -27.44 12.88 -7.88
N LEU A 302 -26.45 12.14 -8.38
CA LEU A 302 -25.14 12.05 -7.73
C LEU A 302 -24.42 13.41 -7.74
N SER A 303 -24.44 14.12 -8.87
CA SER A 303 -23.85 15.46 -8.96
C SER A 303 -24.54 16.43 -8.00
N GLN A 304 -25.87 16.39 -7.89
CA GLN A 304 -26.59 17.18 -6.88
C GLN A 304 -26.15 16.78 -5.47
N PHE A 305 -26.13 15.49 -5.13
CA PHE A 305 -25.67 15.04 -3.82
C PHE A 305 -24.27 15.56 -3.48
N LEU A 306 -23.28 15.38 -4.36
CA LEU A 306 -21.91 15.87 -4.18
C LEU A 306 -21.85 17.41 -4.07
N ASN A 307 -22.64 18.13 -4.87
CA ASN A 307 -22.70 19.58 -4.83
C ASN A 307 -23.35 20.12 -3.54
N SER A 308 -24.17 19.32 -2.85
CA SER A 308 -24.81 19.74 -1.60
C SER A 308 -23.79 20.02 -0.50
N PHE A 309 -22.70 19.22 -0.44
CA PHE A 309 -21.57 19.42 0.49
C PHE A 309 -20.74 20.68 0.19
N ARG A 310 -20.93 21.29 -0.99
CA ARG A 310 -20.24 22.53 -1.38
C ARG A 310 -21.04 23.79 -1.03
N THR A 311 -22.29 23.63 -0.58
CA THR A 311 -23.17 24.76 -0.27
C THR A 311 -22.74 25.50 0.99
N THR A 312 -23.10 26.78 1.10
CA THR A 312 -22.84 27.58 2.29
C THR A 312 -23.43 26.96 3.56
N GLU A 313 -24.59 26.31 3.45
CA GLU A 313 -25.24 25.56 4.52
C GLU A 313 -24.40 24.38 5.00
N ALA A 314 -23.88 23.56 4.08
CA ALA A 314 -23.01 22.45 4.40
C ALA A 314 -21.70 22.90 5.04
N LEU A 315 -21.06 23.93 4.48
CA LEU A 315 -19.81 24.48 5.02
C LEU A 315 -19.99 25.03 6.44
N LYS A 316 -21.12 25.68 6.73
CA LYS A 316 -21.44 26.15 8.09
C LYS A 316 -21.69 24.97 9.05
N PHE A 317 -22.39 23.94 8.59
CA PHE A 317 -22.63 22.75 9.40
C PHE A 317 -21.31 22.04 9.75
N ILE A 318 -20.45 21.82 8.76
CA ILE A 318 -19.15 21.17 8.97
C ILE A 318 -18.24 22.05 9.83
N SER A 319 -18.19 23.36 9.58
CA SER A 319 -17.46 24.32 10.41
C SER A 319 -17.93 24.29 11.88
N ARG A 320 -19.24 24.15 12.10
CA ARG A 320 -19.79 23.95 13.45
C ARG A 320 -19.32 22.64 14.06
N LEU A 321 -19.26 21.53 13.31
CA LEU A 321 -18.80 20.24 13.84
C LEU A 321 -17.30 20.25 14.20
N THR A 322 -16.46 20.89 13.39
CA THR A 322 -15.00 20.72 13.47
C THR A 322 -14.26 21.93 14.03
N GLY A 323 -14.93 23.07 14.22
CA GLY A 323 -14.28 24.35 14.56
C GLY A 323 -13.43 24.94 13.43
N CYS A 324 -13.34 24.27 12.27
CA CYS A 324 -12.55 24.76 11.14
C CYS A 324 -13.30 25.87 10.41
N MET A 325 -12.61 26.97 10.10
CA MET A 325 -13.10 28.03 9.25
C MET A 325 -13.00 27.61 7.77
N MET A 326 -14.17 27.45 7.13
CA MET A 326 -14.31 27.02 5.73
C MET A 326 -14.32 28.19 4.73
N LYS A 327 -13.90 29.38 5.15
CA LYS A 327 -13.94 30.58 4.30
C LYS A 327 -12.87 30.47 3.21
N ASP A 328 -13.27 30.71 1.96
CA ASP A 328 -12.38 30.70 0.78
C ASP A 328 -11.69 29.34 0.50
N CYS A 329 -12.15 28.26 1.15
CA CYS A 329 -11.60 26.93 0.93
C CYS A 329 -11.83 26.46 -0.51
N LYS A 330 -10.94 25.60 -1.00
CA LYS A 330 -11.14 24.87 -2.26
C LYS A 330 -11.67 23.49 -1.95
N ILE A 331 -12.56 22.97 -2.79
CA ILE A 331 -13.21 21.68 -2.55
C ILE A 331 -12.87 20.73 -3.68
N SER A 332 -12.43 19.53 -3.35
CA SER A 332 -12.32 18.43 -4.32
C SER A 332 -13.15 17.24 -3.87
N THR A 333 -13.69 16.53 -4.86
CA THR A 333 -14.57 15.37 -4.64
C THR A 333 -14.09 14.20 -5.49
N SER A 334 -13.99 13.04 -4.87
CA SER A 334 -13.68 11.77 -5.53
C SER A 334 -14.68 10.72 -5.08
N VAL A 335 -15.02 9.79 -5.98
CA VAL A 335 -15.98 8.72 -5.72
C VAL A 335 -15.34 7.42 -6.16
N TYR A 336 -15.09 6.54 -5.20
CA TYR A 336 -14.40 5.28 -5.43
C TYR A 336 -15.32 4.10 -5.18
N LYS A 337 -15.03 2.99 -5.86
CA LYS A 337 -15.48 1.65 -5.52
C LYS A 337 -14.27 0.89 -4.99
N ILE A 338 -14.35 0.43 -3.74
CA ILE A 338 -13.32 -0.36 -3.06
C ILE A 338 -13.81 -1.79 -2.88
N LEU A 339 -12.93 -2.74 -3.17
CA LEU A 339 -13.17 -4.17 -3.10
C LEU A 339 -11.83 -4.89 -2.94
N LYS A 340 -11.88 -6.22 -2.82
CA LYS A 340 -10.70 -7.09 -2.85
C LYS A 340 -9.67 -6.65 -3.91
N GLY A 341 -8.42 -6.57 -3.48
CA GLY A 341 -7.27 -6.20 -4.31
C GLY A 341 -7.02 -4.70 -4.42
N CYS A 342 -7.92 -3.85 -3.90
CA CYS A 342 -7.69 -2.40 -3.91
C CYS A 342 -6.70 -1.96 -2.82
N TYR A 343 -5.91 -0.93 -3.13
CA TYR A 343 -4.94 -0.30 -2.22
C TYR A 343 -4.53 1.09 -2.72
N THR A 344 -3.92 1.87 -1.84
CA THR A 344 -3.06 3.01 -2.20
C THR A 344 -1.76 2.95 -1.41
N VAL A 345 -0.69 3.52 -1.96
CA VAL A 345 0.66 3.59 -1.39
C VAL A 345 1.07 5.06 -1.37
N VAL A 346 1.61 5.51 -0.25
CA VAL A 346 2.20 6.85 -0.12
C VAL A 346 3.60 6.79 -0.71
N GLY A 347 3.94 7.68 -1.65
CA GLY A 347 5.34 7.84 -2.05
C GLY A 347 5.86 9.25 -1.85
N ASP A 348 7.16 9.41 -2.03
CA ASP A 348 7.91 10.65 -1.75
C ASP A 348 7.25 11.90 -2.36
N ASP A 349 6.79 11.82 -3.62
CA ASP A 349 6.12 12.93 -4.32
C ASP A 349 4.78 13.37 -3.67
N ASP A 350 4.08 12.47 -2.98
CA ASP A 350 2.80 12.77 -2.35
C ASP A 350 3.02 13.69 -1.14
N LEU A 351 4.06 13.43 -0.35
CA LEU A 351 4.46 14.27 0.79
C LEU A 351 4.91 15.66 0.32
N LEU A 352 5.68 15.72 -0.78
CA LEU A 352 6.13 16.99 -1.37
C LEU A 352 4.97 17.85 -1.89
N GLN A 353 3.89 17.25 -2.40
CA GLN A 353 2.70 18.00 -2.85
C GLN A 353 1.94 18.71 -1.72
N PHE A 354 2.12 18.26 -0.48
CA PHE A 354 1.45 18.81 0.70
C PHE A 354 2.32 19.77 1.51
N GLN A 355 3.65 19.74 1.36
CA GLN A 355 4.59 20.63 2.07
C GLN A 355 4.33 22.13 1.95
N HIS A 356 3.56 22.58 0.95
CA HIS A 356 3.24 23.99 0.71
C HIS A 356 1.76 24.35 0.89
N LYS A 357 0.92 23.43 1.38
CA LYS A 357 -0.52 23.67 1.54
C LYS A 357 -0.89 23.72 3.02
N ASP A 358 -1.69 24.73 3.38
CA ASP A 358 -2.34 24.85 4.68
C ASP A 358 -3.20 23.61 5.01
N TYR A 359 -3.75 23.54 6.23
CA TYR A 359 -4.62 22.46 6.67
C TYR A 359 -5.70 22.07 5.66
N ALA A 360 -6.00 20.77 5.63
CA ALA A 360 -7.11 20.21 4.87
C ALA A 360 -8.03 19.40 5.78
N LEU A 361 -9.34 19.61 5.66
CA LEU A 361 -10.34 18.72 6.25
C LEU A 361 -10.75 17.69 5.21
N GLU A 362 -10.46 16.42 5.47
CA GLU A 362 -10.86 15.30 4.62
C GLU A 362 -12.06 14.59 5.21
N THR A 363 -13.02 14.25 4.35
CA THR A 363 -14.23 13.56 4.78
C THR A 363 -14.48 12.33 3.94
N TYR A 364 -14.97 11.28 4.58
CA TYR A 364 -15.20 9.96 4.00
C TYR A 364 -16.63 9.53 4.32
N LEU A 365 -17.42 9.30 3.27
CA LEU A 365 -18.74 8.69 3.38
C LEU A 365 -18.72 7.33 2.68
N PHE A 366 -18.95 6.27 3.45
CA PHE A 366 -19.02 4.92 2.93
C PHE A 366 -20.46 4.49 2.70
N LEU A 367 -20.73 3.88 1.56
CA LEU A 367 -22.05 3.36 1.17
C LEU A 367 -21.88 1.92 0.71
N GLY A 368 -22.54 0.99 1.35
CA GLY A 368 -22.44 -0.44 1.02
C GLY A 368 -23.47 -1.30 1.74
N GLU A 369 -23.56 -2.55 1.33
CA GLU A 369 -24.35 -3.57 2.03
C GLU A 369 -23.45 -4.43 2.91
N GLY A 370 -23.89 -4.71 4.13
CA GLY A 370 -23.15 -5.52 5.09
C GLY A 370 -22.24 -4.71 6.01
N GLN A 371 -21.50 -5.45 6.85
CA GLN A 371 -20.54 -4.92 7.80
C GLN A 371 -19.13 -5.22 7.31
N TRP A 372 -18.25 -4.21 7.35
CA TRP A 372 -16.84 -4.41 7.02
C TRP A 372 -16.14 -5.15 8.15
N SER A 373 -15.51 -6.29 7.85
CA SER A 373 -14.62 -6.95 8.81
C SER A 373 -13.26 -6.30 8.77
N LYS A 374 -12.64 -6.10 9.94
CA LYS A 374 -11.24 -5.64 10.02
C LYS A 374 -10.28 -6.64 9.37
N ASP A 375 -10.65 -7.92 9.34
CA ASP A 375 -9.87 -8.99 8.72
C ASP A 375 -9.75 -8.85 7.21
N PHE A 376 -10.59 -8.03 6.57
CA PHE A 376 -10.49 -7.73 5.14
C PHE A 376 -9.31 -6.82 4.80
N GLY A 377 -8.68 -6.19 5.79
CA GLY A 377 -7.82 -5.02 5.57
C GLY A 377 -8.67 -3.80 5.21
N GLY A 378 -8.22 -3.01 4.24
CA GLY A 378 -8.99 -1.85 3.76
C GLY A 378 -9.14 -0.71 4.74
N ARG A 379 -8.35 -0.69 5.82
CA ARG A 379 -8.29 0.48 6.70
C ARG A 379 -7.74 1.68 5.96
N ILE A 380 -8.23 2.86 6.30
CA ILE A 380 -7.60 4.11 5.94
C ILE A 380 -6.75 4.53 7.13
N SER A 381 -5.46 4.69 6.89
CA SER A 381 -4.48 5.08 7.90
C SER A 381 -3.78 6.36 7.48
N TYR A 382 -3.57 7.27 8.44
CA TYR A 382 -2.78 8.48 8.29
C TYR A 382 -1.41 8.29 8.94
N ILE A 383 -0.36 8.73 8.28
CA ILE A 383 1.04 8.66 8.73
C ILE A 383 1.70 10.04 8.61
N GLY A 384 2.62 10.36 9.52
CA GLY A 384 3.43 11.57 9.49
C GLY A 384 4.68 11.41 8.63
N ASN A 385 5.33 12.53 8.28
CA ASN A 385 6.55 12.57 7.46
C ASN A 385 7.73 11.76 8.03
N ASP A 386 7.81 11.59 9.36
CA ASP A 386 9.00 11.04 10.05
C ASP A 386 8.68 9.86 10.99
N ASP A 387 7.42 9.43 11.07
CA ASP A 387 6.97 8.42 12.04
C ASP A 387 6.56 7.12 11.35
N GLU A 388 7.07 5.99 11.84
CA GLU A 388 6.58 4.64 11.50
C GLU A 388 5.18 4.37 12.09
N GLU A 389 4.66 5.26 12.95
CA GLU A 389 3.40 5.09 13.66
C GLU A 389 2.21 5.66 12.88
N GLU A 390 1.11 4.88 12.83
CA GLU A 390 -0.16 5.34 12.28
C GLU A 390 -0.83 6.32 13.26
N LEU A 391 -1.08 7.56 12.80
CA LEU A 391 -1.67 8.65 13.59
C LEU A 391 -3.18 8.47 13.78
N VAL A 392 -3.89 8.13 12.69
CA VAL A 392 -5.34 7.95 12.67
C VAL A 392 -5.67 6.76 11.78
N THR A 393 -6.48 5.84 12.28
CA THR A 393 -6.87 4.63 11.55
C THR A 393 -8.35 4.34 11.72
N PHE A 394 -9.05 4.15 10.60
CA PHE A 394 -10.47 3.75 10.60
C PHE A 394 -10.79 2.81 9.45
N TYR A 395 -11.90 2.10 9.58
CA TYR A 395 -12.36 1.10 8.59
C TYR A 395 -13.63 1.60 7.90
N PRO A 396 -13.90 1.15 6.66
CA PRO A 396 -15.16 1.41 5.99
C PRO A 396 -16.35 1.02 6.85
N GLN A 397 -17.28 1.94 7.08
CA GLN A 397 -18.50 1.68 7.82
C GLN A 397 -19.69 2.27 7.07
N SER A 398 -20.62 1.41 6.63
CA SER A 398 -21.73 1.87 5.80
C SER A 398 -22.57 2.94 6.50
N ASN A 399 -22.90 3.98 5.76
CA ASN A 399 -23.60 5.18 6.22
C ASN A 399 -22.90 5.93 7.35
N SER A 400 -21.57 5.88 7.45
CA SER A 400 -20.79 6.70 8.37
C SER A 400 -20.10 7.85 7.65
N PHE A 401 -20.04 9.02 8.30
CA PHE A 401 -19.34 10.21 7.84
C PHE A 401 -18.14 10.47 8.76
N THR A 402 -16.96 10.07 8.30
CA THR A 402 -15.69 10.29 9.00
C THR A 402 -15.07 11.61 8.54
N MET A 403 -14.52 12.38 9.47
CA MET A 403 -13.83 13.64 9.24
C MET A 403 -12.44 13.55 9.87
N VAL A 404 -11.40 13.96 9.15
CA VAL A 404 -10.02 14.02 9.64
C VAL A 404 -9.42 15.34 9.20
N LEU A 405 -8.94 16.14 10.16
CA LEU A 405 -8.14 17.33 9.90
C LEU A 405 -6.68 16.89 9.79
N ARG A 406 -6.06 17.23 8.66
CA ARG A 406 -4.63 16.96 8.43
C ARG A 406 -3.88 18.25 8.13
N ASP A 407 -2.63 18.29 8.53
CA ASP A 407 -1.67 19.31 8.13
C ASP A 407 -0.92 18.90 6.84
N SER A 408 0.13 19.65 6.51
CA SER A 408 1.02 19.41 5.38
C SER A 408 1.95 18.21 5.57
N GLY A 409 2.12 17.72 6.80
CA GLY A 409 3.05 16.67 7.17
C GLY A 409 2.42 15.28 7.29
N ALA A 410 1.11 15.16 7.10
CA ALA A 410 0.39 13.89 7.15
C ALA A 410 -0.16 13.47 5.78
N ALA A 411 0.02 12.19 5.44
CA ALA A 411 -0.56 11.54 4.27
C ALA A 411 -1.39 10.32 4.68
N SER A 412 -2.38 9.97 3.85
CA SER A 412 -3.23 8.81 4.09
C SER A 412 -3.10 7.75 3.01
N PHE A 413 -3.35 6.51 3.39
CA PHE A 413 -3.44 5.39 2.46
C PHE A 413 -4.59 4.45 2.80
N LEU A 414 -5.13 3.79 1.77
CA LEU A 414 -6.00 2.62 1.88
C LEU A 414 -5.13 1.37 1.91
N LYS A 415 -5.06 0.71 3.07
CA LYS A 415 -4.37 -0.57 3.22
C LYS A 415 -4.98 -1.61 2.28
N TYR A 416 -4.13 -2.45 1.69
CA TYR A 416 -4.54 -3.54 0.81
C TYR A 416 -5.74 -4.33 1.35
N ILE A 417 -6.77 -4.47 0.51
CA ILE A 417 -7.95 -5.27 0.79
C ILE A 417 -7.68 -6.70 0.34
N ASN A 418 -7.56 -7.62 1.30
CA ASN A 418 -7.17 -8.99 1.02
C ASN A 418 -8.31 -9.85 0.45
N SER A 419 -7.96 -11.07 0.09
CA SER A 419 -8.82 -12.02 -0.61
C SER A 419 -9.99 -12.55 0.20
N SER A 420 -10.01 -12.37 1.52
CA SER A 420 -11.16 -12.72 2.36
C SER A 420 -12.34 -11.76 2.21
N CYS A 421 -12.10 -10.56 1.67
CA CYS A 421 -13.16 -9.60 1.38
C CYS A 421 -14.11 -10.12 0.30
N CYS A 422 -15.39 -10.25 0.66
CA CYS A 422 -16.46 -10.75 -0.22
C CYS A 422 -17.51 -9.70 -0.57
N ILE A 423 -17.28 -8.44 -0.19
CA ILE A 423 -18.20 -7.32 -0.41
C ILE A 423 -17.49 -6.19 -1.15
N GLU A 424 -18.26 -5.31 -1.77
CA GLU A 424 -17.79 -4.03 -2.30
C GLU A 424 -18.44 -2.88 -1.52
N VAL A 425 -17.70 -1.79 -1.38
CA VAL A 425 -18.16 -0.56 -0.74
C VAL A 425 -17.82 0.62 -1.63
N TYR A 426 -18.71 1.60 -1.68
CA TYR A 426 -18.47 2.86 -2.36
C TYR A 426 -18.00 3.89 -1.34
N MET A 427 -16.90 4.58 -1.66
CA MET A 427 -16.26 5.57 -0.81
C MET A 427 -16.33 6.94 -1.50
N ILE A 428 -17.09 7.87 -0.92
CA ILE A 428 -17.14 9.26 -1.36
C ILE A 428 -16.19 10.07 -0.49
N CYS A 429 -15.15 10.63 -1.11
CA CYS A 429 -14.18 11.50 -0.46
C CYS A 429 -14.45 12.96 -0.84
N ILE A 430 -14.64 13.82 0.16
CA ILE A 430 -14.77 15.27 -0.04
C ILE A 430 -13.69 15.94 0.79
N ARG A 431 -12.81 16.69 0.13
CA ARG A 431 -11.69 17.37 0.76
C ARG A 431 -11.87 18.88 0.68
N TYR A 432 -11.79 19.54 1.83
CA TYR A 432 -11.80 20.99 1.98
C TYR A 432 -10.36 21.43 2.21
N HIS A 433 -9.77 22.10 1.22
CA HIS A 433 -8.38 22.55 1.21
C HIS A 433 -8.30 24.00 1.68
N ASN A 434 -7.18 24.36 2.32
CA ASN A 434 -6.92 25.69 2.86
C ASN A 434 -7.97 26.09 3.91
N VAL A 435 -8.31 25.15 4.79
CA VAL A 435 -9.15 25.46 5.96
C VAL A 435 -8.28 26.11 7.02
N LYS A 436 -8.88 26.97 7.84
CA LYS A 436 -8.16 27.62 8.96
C LYS A 436 -8.69 27.13 10.29
N ILE A 437 -7.84 27.08 11.31
CA ILE A 437 -8.22 26.75 12.68
C ILE A 437 -8.30 28.08 13.46
N GLU A 438 -9.23 28.24 14.39
CA GLU A 438 -9.45 29.52 15.10
C GLU A 438 -8.22 30.04 15.89
N ASN A 439 -7.17 29.23 16.05
CA ASN A 439 -5.96 29.55 16.81
C ASN A 439 -4.71 29.87 15.94
N ASP A 440 -4.84 29.98 14.62
CA ASP A 440 -3.74 30.38 13.71
C ASP A 440 -3.73 31.87 13.32
#